data_AF-A0A0C3NW29-F1
#
_entry.id   AF-A0A0C3NW29-F1
#
_cell.length_a   1.000
_cell.length_b   1.000
_cell.length_c   1.000
_cell.angle_alpha   90.00
_cell.angle_beta   90.00
_cell.angle_gamma   90.00
#
_symmetry.space_group_name_H-M   'P 1'
#
loop_
_entity.id
_entity.type
_entity.pdbx_description
1 polymer ?
#
loop_
_entity_poly.entity_id
_entity_poly.type
_entity_poly.pdbx_seq_one_letter_code
_entity_poly.pdbx_strand_id
1 'polypeptide(L)'
;MLTTILYERKFPTQEELIALRRVSDAIPWTAYMIAVVELAERFSYYGASAVFVNFIQQPLPPNSTTGAGGLNGQSGALGRGQQMSTGLTTFYQFWSSGTPIAGAYVADTYWGRYKTVCVCVAIAMLGH
;
A
#
# COMPACT_ATOMS: atom_id res chain seq x y z
N MET A 1 6.56 3.67 -36.41
CA MET A 1 6.29 2.98 -35.12
C MET A 1 5.82 3.97 -34.03
N LEU A 2 5.09 5.03 -34.40
CA LEU A 2 4.47 5.99 -33.47
C LEU A 2 3.00 6.28 -33.86
N THR A 3 2.56 5.75 -35.01
CA THR A 3 1.23 5.95 -35.58
C THR A 3 0.14 5.06 -34.98
N THR A 4 0.50 3.98 -34.25
CA THR A 4 -0.47 3.06 -33.64
C THR A 4 -0.97 3.53 -32.27
N ILE A 5 -0.27 4.46 -31.61
CA ILE A 5 -0.64 4.97 -30.28
C ILE A 5 -1.65 6.15 -30.39
N LEU A 6 -1.83 6.69 -31.60
CA LEU A 6 -2.76 7.78 -31.91
C LEU A 6 -4.09 7.31 -32.53
N TYR A 7 -4.35 5.99 -32.60
CA TYR A 7 -5.71 5.52 -32.92
C TYR A 7 -6.59 5.77 -31.68
N GLU A 8 -7.19 6.96 -31.70
CA GLU A 8 -8.22 7.48 -30.81
C GLU A 8 -8.93 6.43 -29.98
N ARG A 9 -9.02 6.66 -28.66
CA ARG A 9 -10.21 6.25 -27.90
C ARG A 9 -11.41 7.01 -28.45
N LYS A 10 -11.88 6.62 -29.64
CA LYS A 10 -13.13 7.09 -30.20
C LYS A 10 -14.23 6.41 -29.40
N PHE A 11 -14.97 7.18 -28.60
CA PHE A 11 -16.12 6.63 -27.91
C PHE A 11 -17.09 6.06 -28.96
N PRO A 12 -17.54 4.80 -28.84
CA PRO A 12 -18.34 4.17 -29.88
C PRO A 12 -19.67 4.93 -30.04
N THR A 13 -20.12 5.14 -31.27
CA THR A 13 -21.45 5.75 -31.51
C THR A 13 -22.57 4.77 -31.12
N GLN A 14 -23.79 5.28 -30.93
CA GLN A 14 -24.93 4.45 -30.48
C GLN A 14 -25.22 3.29 -31.45
N GLU A 15 -25.02 3.49 -32.76
CA GLU A 15 -25.19 2.41 -33.75
C GLU A 15 -24.11 1.32 -33.60
N GLU A 16 -22.87 1.71 -33.31
CA GLU A 16 -21.74 0.79 -33.13
C GLU A 16 -21.87 -0.02 -31.84
N LEU A 17 -22.39 0.56 -30.76
CA LEU A 17 -22.64 -0.14 -29.49
C LEU A 17 -23.67 -1.27 -29.59
N ILE A 18 -24.61 -1.16 -30.54
CA ILE A 18 -25.69 -2.11 -30.78
C ILE A 18 -25.28 -3.14 -31.84
N ALA A 19 -24.58 -2.71 -32.90
CA ALA A 19 -24.23 -3.56 -34.03
C ALA A 19 -22.93 -4.35 -33.87
N LEU A 20 -21.94 -3.84 -33.13
CA LEU A 20 -20.65 -4.52 -32.98
C LEU A 20 -20.64 -5.47 -31.77
N ARG A 21 -20.00 -6.62 -31.96
CA ARG A 21 -19.72 -7.60 -30.90
C ARG A 21 -18.74 -7.00 -29.89
N ARG A 22 -19.11 -6.98 -28.61
CA ARG A 22 -18.22 -6.63 -27.50
C ARG A 22 -17.18 -7.74 -27.32
N VAL A 23 -15.92 -7.44 -27.58
CA VAL A 23 -14.79 -8.33 -27.31
C VAL A 23 -13.97 -7.70 -26.19
N SER A 24 -13.73 -8.44 -25.11
CA SER A 24 -12.84 -7.98 -24.05
C SER A 24 -11.43 -7.92 -24.63
N ASP A 25 -10.81 -6.74 -24.55
CA ASP A 25 -9.39 -6.62 -24.82
C ASP A 25 -8.59 -7.34 -23.71
N ALA A 26 -7.37 -7.77 -24.04
CA ALA A 26 -6.51 -8.44 -23.08
C ALA A 26 -5.88 -7.40 -22.14
N ILE A 27 -6.05 -7.60 -20.84
CA ILE A 27 -5.44 -6.71 -19.85
C ILE A 27 -3.91 -6.91 -19.88
N PRO A 28 -3.12 -5.84 -20.00
CA PRO A 28 -1.67 -5.97 -20.04
C PRO A 28 -1.14 -6.55 -18.73
N TRP A 29 -0.10 -7.39 -18.81
CA TRP A 29 0.52 -8.04 -17.64
C TRP A 29 0.96 -7.04 -16.57
N THR A 30 1.36 -5.83 -16.98
CA THR A 30 1.71 -4.73 -16.07
C THR A 30 0.56 -4.33 -15.14
N ALA A 31 -0.69 -4.40 -15.59
CA ALA A 31 -1.84 -4.08 -14.73
C ALA A 31 -2.05 -5.14 -13.65
N TYR A 32 -1.81 -6.43 -13.95
CA TYR A 32 -1.83 -7.49 -12.94
C TYR A 32 -0.71 -7.30 -11.90
N MET A 33 0.49 -6.92 -12.33
CA MET A 33 1.61 -6.63 -11.42
C MET A 33 1.29 -5.48 -10.47
N ILE A 34 0.69 -4.39 -10.98
CA ILE A 34 0.24 -3.26 -10.15
C ILE A 34 -0.80 -3.73 -9.13
N ALA A 35 -1.78 -4.54 -9.56
CA ALA A 35 -2.81 -5.06 -8.65
C ALA A 35 -2.23 -5.94 -7.53
N VAL A 36 -1.21 -6.75 -7.82
CA VAL A 36 -0.51 -7.56 -6.80
C VAL A 36 0.27 -6.68 -5.83
N VAL A 37 0.99 -5.66 -6.33
CA VAL A 37 1.73 -4.72 -5.49
C VAL A 37 0.79 -3.95 -4.58
N GLU A 38 -0.34 -3.46 -5.09
CA GLU A 38 -1.39 -2.80 -4.31
C GLU A 38 -1.93 -3.72 -3.21
N LEU A 39 -2.23 -4.98 -3.54
CA LEU A 39 -2.73 -5.94 -2.55
C LEU A 39 -1.68 -6.23 -1.46
N ALA A 40 -0.41 -6.39 -1.83
CA ALA A 40 0.68 -6.63 -0.90
C ALA A 40 0.93 -5.43 0.02
N GLU A 41 0.86 -4.20 -0.52
CA GLU A 41 1.00 -2.97 0.24
C GLU A 41 -0.12 -2.85 1.29
N ARG A 42 -1.38 -3.00 0.87
CA ARG A 42 -2.53 -2.94 1.80
C ARG A 42 -2.49 -4.06 2.84
N PHE A 43 -2.10 -5.27 2.45
CA PHE A 43 -1.92 -6.37 3.41
C PHE A 43 -0.88 -6.00 4.48
N SER A 44 0.26 -5.46 4.06
CA SER A 44 1.36 -5.11 4.97
C SER A 44 1.00 -3.91 5.86
N TYR A 45 0.29 -2.92 5.33
CA TYR A 45 -0.20 -1.76 6.08
C TYR A 45 -1.16 -2.16 7.21
N TYR A 46 -2.19 -2.96 6.90
CA TYR A 46 -3.17 -3.38 7.90
C TYR A 46 -2.58 -4.42 8.88
N GLY A 47 -1.72 -5.32 8.40
CA GLY A 47 -1.03 -6.31 9.22
C GLY A 47 -0.14 -5.67 10.28
N ALA A 48 0.71 -4.72 9.86
CA ALA A 48 1.56 -3.96 10.78
C ALA A 48 0.74 -3.11 11.76
N SER A 49 -0.29 -2.39 11.26
CA SER A 49 -1.14 -1.55 12.10
C SER A 49 -1.83 -2.33 13.23
N ALA A 50 -2.31 -3.55 12.95
CA ALA A 50 -3.00 -4.38 13.93
C ALA A 50 -2.08 -4.86 15.07
N VAL A 51 -0.84 -5.23 14.76
CA VAL A 51 0.13 -5.66 15.80
C VAL A 51 0.71 -4.48 16.55
N PHE A 52 0.93 -3.35 15.88
CA PHE A 52 1.55 -2.14 16.43
C PHE A 52 0.76 -1.58 17.61
N VAL A 53 -0.57 -1.52 17.48
CA VAL A 53 -1.47 -1.04 18.53
C VAL A 53 -1.32 -1.88 19.81
N ASN A 54 -1.41 -3.21 19.69
CA ASN A 54 -1.30 -4.13 20.82
C ASN A 54 0.10 -4.11 21.45
N PHE A 55 1.14 -4.10 20.61
CA PHE A 55 2.54 -4.07 21.04
C PHE A 55 2.88 -2.86 21.93
N ILE A 56 2.34 -1.68 21.59
CA ILE A 56 2.57 -0.44 22.35
C ILE A 56 1.76 -0.39 23.65
N GLN A 57 0.49 -0.81 23.59
CA GLN A 57 -0.43 -0.67 24.72
C GLN A 57 -0.06 -1.59 25.88
N GLN A 58 0.27 -2.84 25.56
CA GLN A 58 0.31 -3.90 26.54
C GLN A 58 1.74 -4.17 27.04
N PRO A 59 1.90 -4.55 28.32
CA PRO A 59 3.18 -4.93 28.86
C PRO A 59 3.63 -6.29 28.31
N LEU A 60 4.94 -6.56 28.41
CA LEU A 60 5.52 -7.84 28.04
C LEU A 60 4.90 -8.97 28.90
N PRO A 61 4.37 -10.05 28.31
CA PRO A 61 3.82 -11.16 29.06
C PRO A 61 4.91 -11.83 29.93
N PRO A 62 4.57 -12.27 31.17
CA PRO A 62 5.55 -12.86 32.08
C PRO A 62 6.15 -14.13 31.47
N ASN A 63 7.48 -14.25 31.52
CA ASN A 63 8.29 -15.33 30.94
C ASN A 63 8.35 -15.39 29.39
N SER A 64 7.96 -14.34 28.66
CA SER A 64 8.11 -14.24 27.21
C SER A 64 9.19 -13.22 26.84
N THR A 65 10.19 -13.61 26.06
CA THR A 65 11.22 -12.70 25.52
C THR A 65 10.80 -12.04 24.21
N THR A 66 9.73 -12.52 23.56
CA THR A 66 9.31 -12.09 22.22
C THR A 66 8.03 -11.24 22.22
N GLY A 67 7.37 -11.08 23.37
CA GLY A 67 6.12 -10.33 23.47
C GLY A 67 4.90 -11.05 22.88
N ALA A 68 5.06 -12.29 22.43
CA ALA A 68 3.96 -13.12 21.98
C ALA A 68 3.15 -13.63 23.19
N GLY A 69 1.86 -13.34 23.20
CA GLY A 69 0.92 -13.83 24.22
C GLY A 69 0.54 -15.32 24.06
N GLY A 70 0.88 -15.95 22.94
CA GLY A 70 0.47 -17.34 22.64
C GLY A 70 -1.03 -17.46 22.35
N LEU A 71 -1.59 -18.66 22.44
CA LEU A 71 -2.98 -18.96 22.04
C LEU A 71 -4.05 -18.27 22.92
N ASN A 72 -3.71 -18.02 24.19
CA ASN A 72 -4.65 -17.52 25.22
C ASN A 72 -4.14 -16.28 25.96
N GLY A 73 -2.97 -15.76 25.60
CA GLY A 73 -2.37 -14.60 26.26
C GLY A 73 -2.39 -13.37 25.39
N GLN A 74 -2.23 -12.22 26.03
CA GLN A 74 -2.33 -10.92 25.40
C GLN A 74 -0.93 -10.47 24.91
N SER A 75 -0.79 -10.19 23.61
CA SER A 75 0.51 -9.89 22.97
C SER A 75 0.89 -8.42 23.12
N GLY A 76 2.02 -8.15 23.78
CA GLY A 76 2.47 -6.81 24.15
C GLY A 76 3.96 -6.77 24.47
N ALA A 77 4.54 -5.56 24.51
CA ALA A 77 5.94 -5.41 24.89
C ALA A 77 6.24 -4.11 25.64
N LEU A 78 5.67 -2.98 25.21
CA LEU A 78 6.09 -1.65 25.66
C LEU A 78 5.35 -1.16 26.91
N GLY A 79 4.11 -1.62 27.16
CA GLY A 79 3.31 -1.22 28.32
C GLY A 79 3.06 0.28 28.46
N ARG A 80 3.08 1.05 27.35
CA ARG A 80 2.97 2.52 27.36
C ARG A 80 1.52 3.02 27.38
N GLY A 81 0.55 2.11 27.46
CA GLY A 81 -0.87 2.43 27.60
C GLY A 81 -1.53 2.94 26.32
N GLN A 82 -2.84 3.20 26.41
CA GLN A 82 -3.68 3.58 25.27
C GLN A 82 -3.29 4.92 24.65
N GLN A 83 -2.96 5.92 25.47
CA GLN A 83 -2.71 7.28 25.00
C GLN A 83 -1.51 7.35 24.05
N MET A 84 -0.40 6.68 24.39
CA MET A 84 0.79 6.60 23.54
C MET A 84 0.53 5.80 22.26
N SER A 85 -0.23 4.71 22.36
CA SER A 85 -0.60 3.89 21.20
C SER A 85 -1.46 4.66 20.20
N THR A 86 -2.48 5.36 20.68
CA THR A 86 -3.32 6.21 19.82
C THR A 86 -2.49 7.32 19.19
N GLY A 87 -1.63 8.00 19.95
CA GLY A 87 -0.76 9.06 19.43
C GLY A 87 0.18 8.57 18.31
N LEU A 88 0.85 7.44 18.52
CA LEU A 88 1.73 6.85 17.50
C LEU A 88 0.96 6.32 16.29
N THR A 89 -0.23 5.75 16.48
CA THR A 89 -1.07 5.28 15.37
C THR A 89 -1.57 6.45 14.52
N THR A 90 -1.97 7.54 15.14
CA THR A 90 -2.35 8.77 14.43
C THR A 90 -1.16 9.37 13.67
N PHE A 91 0.03 9.37 14.27
CA PHE A 91 1.25 9.80 13.59
C PHE A 91 1.59 8.90 12.39
N TYR A 92 1.43 7.58 12.55
CA TYR A 92 1.62 6.62 11.46
C TYR A 92 0.68 6.89 10.28
N GLN A 93 -0.61 7.18 10.55
CA GLN A 93 -1.58 7.56 9.52
C GLN A 93 -1.22 8.90 8.85
N PHE A 94 -0.75 9.88 9.63
CA PHE A 94 -0.26 11.15 9.09
C PHE A 94 0.94 10.91 8.15
N TRP A 95 1.89 10.08 8.57
CA TRP A 95 3.08 9.75 7.80
C TRP A 95 2.74 8.99 6.51
N SER A 96 1.84 8.00 6.58
CA SER A 96 1.41 7.24 5.40
C SER A 96 0.64 8.09 4.39
N SER A 97 -0.07 9.12 4.84
CA SER A 97 -0.79 10.04 3.96
C SER A 97 0.10 11.17 3.43
N GLY A 98 1.13 11.58 4.18
CA GLY A 98 2.04 12.66 3.82
C GLY A 98 3.19 12.24 2.91
N THR A 99 3.75 11.05 3.12
CA THR A 99 4.88 10.54 2.33
C THR A 99 4.59 10.38 0.83
N PRO A 100 3.38 9.98 0.37
CA PRO A 100 3.08 9.92 -1.06
C PRO A 100 3.09 11.29 -1.72
N ILE A 101 2.67 12.35 -1.01
CA ILE A 101 2.66 13.72 -1.53
C ILE A 101 4.10 14.20 -1.72
N ALA A 102 4.96 14.00 -0.72
CA ALA A 102 6.38 14.32 -0.82
C ALA A 102 7.08 13.49 -1.90
N GLY A 103 6.78 12.18 -1.97
CA GLY A 103 7.31 11.27 -2.98
C GLY A 103 6.89 11.65 -4.41
N ALA A 104 5.64 12.07 -4.60
CA ALA A 104 5.13 12.54 -5.89
C ALA A 104 5.86 13.81 -6.35
N TYR A 105 6.08 14.77 -5.44
CA TYR A 105 6.85 15.97 -5.74
C TYR A 105 8.26 15.64 -6.24
N VAL A 106 8.96 14.73 -5.54
CA VAL A 106 10.31 14.27 -5.95
C VAL A 106 10.28 13.51 -7.28
N ALA A 107 9.24 12.71 -7.51
CA ALA A 107 9.07 11.95 -8.76
C ALA A 107 8.92 12.88 -9.97
N ASP A 108 8.17 13.96 -9.83
CA ASP A 108 7.86 14.88 -10.92
C ASP A 108 8.99 15.86 -11.22
N THR A 109 9.83 16.20 -10.23
CA THR A 109 10.88 17.22 -10.40
C THR A 109 12.27 16.66 -10.74
N TYR A 110 12.64 15.46 -10.25
CA TYR A 110 14.04 15.01 -10.34
C TYR A 110 14.26 13.66 -11.04
N TRP A 111 13.45 12.65 -10.77
CA TRP A 111 13.83 11.25 -11.08
C TRP A 111 12.97 10.56 -12.15
N GLY A 112 11.75 11.04 -12.38
CA GLY A 112 10.77 10.40 -13.24
C GLY A 112 10.01 9.27 -12.54
N ARG A 113 8.74 9.11 -12.93
CA ARG A 113 7.73 8.30 -12.23
C ARG A 113 8.17 6.84 -11.95
N TYR A 114 8.76 6.16 -12.93
CA TYR A 114 9.09 4.73 -12.80
C TYR A 114 10.19 4.45 -11.75
N LYS A 115 11.27 5.23 -11.77
CA LYS A 115 12.39 5.04 -10.83
C LYS A 115 11.99 5.35 -9.40
N THR A 116 11.20 6.41 -9.20
CA THR A 116 10.72 6.76 -7.86
C THR A 116 9.81 5.68 -7.27
N VAL A 117 8.89 5.11 -8.06
CA VAL A 117 8.04 4.00 -7.59
C VAL A 117 8.87 2.80 -7.16
N CYS A 118 9.85 2.38 -7.96
CA CYS A 118 10.70 1.23 -7.60
C CYS A 118 11.49 1.46 -6.30
N VAL A 119 12.07 2.65 -6.12
CA VAL A 119 12.84 2.98 -4.92
C VAL A 119 11.93 3.10 -3.69
N CYS A 120 10.76 3.74 -3.81
CA CYS A 120 9.81 3.84 -2.71
C CYS A 120 9.33 2.46 -2.24
N VAL A 121 9.03 1.54 -3.17
CA VAL A 121 8.67 0.16 -2.83
C VAL A 121 9.82 -0.57 -2.15
N ALA A 122 11.06 -0.41 -2.61
CA ALA A 122 12.22 -1.02 -1.97
C ALA A 122 12.43 -0.51 -0.53
N ILE A 123 12.28 0.79 -0.30
CA ILE A 123 12.37 1.38 1.04
C ILE A 123 11.25 0.87 1.95
N ALA A 124 10.01 0.79 1.44
CA ALA A 124 8.89 0.25 2.19
C ALA A 124 9.11 -1.22 2.60
N MET A 125 9.69 -2.03 1.72
CA MET A 125 10.04 -3.43 2.05
C MET A 125 11.11 -3.54 3.14
N LEU A 126 12.06 -2.61 3.23
CA LEU A 126 13.09 -2.61 4.28
C LEU A 126 12.56 -2.09 5.63
N GLY A 127 11.51 -1.26 5.61
CA GLY A 127 10.90 -0.69 6.81
C GLY A 127 9.90 -1.61 7.51
N HIS A 128 9.42 -2.65 6.82
CA HIS A 128 8.59 -3.72 7.39
C HIS A 128 9.43 -4.76 8.12
#